data_AF-A0A1B3X4F8-F1
#
_entry.id   AF-A0A1B3X4F8-F1
#
_cell.length_a   1.000
_cell.length_b   1.000
_cell.length_c   1.000
_cell.angle_alpha   90.00
_cell.angle_beta   90.00
_cell.angle_gamma   90.00
#
_symmetry.space_group_name_H-M   'P 1'
#
loop_
_entity.id
_entity.type
_entity.pdbx_description
1 polymer ?
#
loop_
_entity_poly.entity_id
_entity_poly.type
_entity_poly.pdbx_seq_one_letter_code
_entity_poly.pdbx_strand_id
1 'polypeptide(L)'
;MAVFYVFQGETYNEECSGGYVWSPQRNKSGKNNAGYTTMTHVKKGDFILHNSNTKIMAISIAQVDCYEAMQPAALKAANTSVDWDNEGYRIDTSYFTFDTPLKITNYKEWFSQHYQKDSAFMVSGRGKQQYMCHLAPEHAVFILEKAAAIQKETGLLKTIQAALTEILGDKDPEYNVIEQEEINSLLDDETEPPEWSGEMAPQETTTSSTTGRELPKRDPKRAADALKRAGYICEVNAEDRIFLRKNGKGYTEPHHLIPISRYKDFNYSLDVMENIVSLCSHCHNLLHYGRFEDKEPILEKLYYERIEALRKCGLDLSLDQLKEYYR
;
A
#
# COMPACT_ATOMS: atom_id res chain seq x y z
N MET A 1 0.87 3.05 -1.56
CA MET A 1 2.23 2.53 -1.84
C MET A 1 2.12 1.43 -2.87
N ALA A 2 3.18 1.20 -3.65
CA ALA A 2 3.27 0.10 -4.59
C ALA A 2 4.34 -0.92 -4.16
N VAL A 3 4.23 -2.13 -4.69
CA VAL A 3 5.27 -3.16 -4.56
C VAL A 3 5.84 -3.44 -5.94
N PHE A 4 7.16 -3.47 -6.01
CA PHE A 4 7.91 -3.77 -7.22
C PHE A 4 8.72 -5.05 -7.06
N TYR A 5 9.13 -5.60 -8.20
CA TYR A 5 9.95 -6.79 -8.26
C TYR A 5 11.09 -6.56 -9.26
N VAL A 6 12.32 -6.69 -8.79
CA VAL A 6 13.53 -6.46 -9.60
C VAL A 6 14.27 -7.77 -9.87
N PHE A 7 14.71 -7.96 -11.12
CA PHE A 7 15.47 -9.12 -11.59
C PHE A 7 16.96 -8.75 -11.74
N GLN A 8 17.77 -9.09 -10.75
CA GLN A 8 19.19 -8.76 -10.61
C GLN A 8 20.08 -10.02 -10.77
N GLY A 9 19.93 -10.72 -11.89
CA GLY A 9 20.65 -11.98 -12.15
C GLY A 9 22.18 -11.83 -12.12
N GLU A 10 22.70 -10.69 -12.56
CA GLU A 10 24.14 -10.44 -12.73
C GLU A 10 24.71 -9.43 -11.72
N THR A 11 23.88 -8.53 -11.19
CA THR A 11 24.33 -7.32 -10.47
C THR A 11 23.77 -7.20 -9.05
N TYR A 12 23.16 -8.26 -8.51
CA TYR A 12 22.55 -8.23 -7.19
C TYR A 12 23.52 -7.82 -6.10
N ASN A 13 24.76 -8.31 -6.13
CA ASN A 13 25.72 -8.09 -5.04
C ASN A 13 26.16 -6.62 -4.99
N GLU A 14 26.42 -6.01 -6.14
CA GLU A 14 26.85 -4.63 -6.29
C GLU A 14 25.73 -3.66 -5.91
N GLU A 15 24.52 -3.94 -6.37
CA GLU A 15 23.32 -3.15 -6.06
C GLU A 15 22.93 -3.26 -4.58
N CYS A 16 22.95 -4.47 -4.02
CA CYS A 16 22.68 -4.70 -2.60
C CYS A 16 23.72 -4.03 -1.70
N SER A 17 25.01 -4.16 -2.03
CA SER A 17 26.09 -3.56 -1.25
C SER A 17 26.11 -2.03 -1.37
N GLY A 18 25.66 -1.52 -2.52
CA GLY A 18 25.56 -0.09 -2.78
C GLY A 18 24.30 0.58 -2.24
N GLY A 19 23.29 -0.20 -1.83
CA GLY A 19 22.02 0.33 -1.36
C GLY A 19 21.23 1.05 -2.46
N TYR A 20 21.21 0.51 -3.67
CA TYR A 20 20.46 1.09 -4.78
C TYR A 20 19.96 0.02 -5.75
N VAL A 21 18.99 0.40 -6.59
CA VAL A 21 18.72 -0.27 -7.87
C VAL A 21 19.02 0.70 -9.00
N TRP A 22 19.57 0.19 -10.10
CA TRP A 22 19.99 1.03 -11.24
C TRP A 22 19.74 0.33 -12.57
N SER A 23 19.29 1.09 -13.58
CA SER A 23 19.21 0.62 -14.96
C SER A 23 19.51 1.73 -15.96
N PRO A 24 19.94 1.42 -17.21
CA PRO A 24 20.11 2.45 -18.23
C PRO A 24 18.75 3.00 -18.68
N GLN A 25 18.72 4.20 -19.27
CA GLN A 25 17.44 4.77 -19.73
C GLN A 25 16.89 4.07 -20.99
N ARG A 26 17.79 3.56 -21.83
CA ARG A 26 17.48 2.91 -23.10
C ARG A 26 18.18 1.55 -23.18
N ASN A 27 17.63 0.66 -23.99
CA ASN A 27 18.32 -0.59 -24.32
C ASN A 27 19.47 -0.35 -25.32
N LYS A 28 20.28 -1.38 -25.60
CA LYS A 28 21.40 -1.30 -26.57
C LYS A 28 21.01 -0.81 -27.96
N SER A 29 19.75 -0.92 -28.35
CA SER A 29 19.24 -0.45 -29.65
C SER A 29 18.69 0.99 -29.59
N GLY A 30 18.87 1.70 -28.48
CA GLY A 30 18.35 3.06 -28.26
C GLY A 30 16.84 3.12 -28.04
N LYS A 31 16.15 1.97 -27.89
CA LYS A 31 14.70 1.91 -27.68
C LYS A 31 14.36 1.88 -26.18
N ASN A 32 13.15 2.31 -25.86
CA ASN A 32 12.62 2.20 -24.52
C ASN A 32 12.51 0.73 -24.10
N ASN A 33 12.73 0.47 -22.81
CA ASN A 33 12.55 -0.85 -22.20
C ASN A 33 11.50 -0.74 -21.10
N ALA A 34 10.52 -1.64 -21.11
CA ALA A 34 9.42 -1.62 -20.15
C ALA A 34 9.89 -1.67 -18.68
N GLY A 35 10.95 -2.43 -18.39
CA GLY A 35 11.52 -2.50 -17.05
C GLY A 35 12.20 -1.20 -16.62
N TYR A 36 12.93 -0.54 -17.52
CA TYR A 36 13.60 0.74 -17.21
C TYR A 36 12.57 1.86 -17.02
N THR A 37 11.53 1.88 -17.86
CA THR A 37 10.38 2.78 -17.69
C THR A 37 9.64 2.50 -16.38
N THR A 38 9.47 1.23 -15.98
CA THR A 38 8.81 0.90 -14.70
C THR A 38 9.57 1.48 -13.50
N MET A 39 10.90 1.61 -13.55
CA MET A 39 11.65 2.24 -12.47
C MET A 39 11.22 3.68 -12.21
N THR A 40 10.84 4.44 -13.23
CA THR A 40 10.44 5.85 -13.05
C THR A 40 9.12 5.99 -12.28
N HIS A 41 8.37 4.90 -12.10
CA HIS A 41 7.15 4.87 -11.30
C HIS A 41 7.41 4.64 -9.80
N VAL A 42 8.63 4.25 -9.42
CA VAL A 42 8.95 3.98 -8.02
C VAL A 42 9.04 5.29 -7.24
N LYS A 43 8.32 5.34 -6.12
CA LYS A 43 8.27 6.48 -5.21
C LYS A 43 8.90 6.15 -3.86
N LYS A 44 9.35 7.18 -3.16
CA LYS A 44 9.81 7.04 -1.76
C LYS A 44 8.76 6.29 -0.93
N GLY A 45 9.21 5.25 -0.23
CA GLY A 45 8.40 4.37 0.63
C GLY A 45 7.80 3.15 -0.05
N ASP A 46 8.00 2.95 -1.36
CA ASP A 46 7.59 1.72 -2.04
C ASP A 46 8.51 0.54 -1.69
N PHE A 47 7.94 -0.67 -1.66
CA PHE A 47 8.68 -1.91 -1.43
C PHE A 47 9.22 -2.49 -2.73
N ILE A 48 10.42 -3.07 -2.69
CA ILE A 48 11.05 -3.74 -3.82
C ILE A 48 11.50 -5.14 -3.39
N LEU A 49 10.99 -6.19 -4.04
CA LEU A 49 11.47 -7.56 -3.88
C LEU A 49 12.61 -7.85 -4.86
N HIS A 50 13.73 -8.35 -4.34
CA HIS A 50 14.96 -8.56 -5.08
C HIS A 50 15.11 -10.02 -5.49
N ASN A 51 15.07 -10.30 -6.78
CA ASN A 51 15.35 -11.62 -7.32
C ASN A 51 16.74 -11.70 -7.92
N SER A 52 17.48 -12.74 -7.56
CA SER A 52 18.69 -13.13 -8.28
C SER A 52 18.69 -14.63 -8.49
N ASN A 53 18.96 -15.07 -9.71
CA ASN A 53 19.13 -16.48 -10.07
C ASN A 53 18.02 -17.39 -9.51
N THR A 54 16.76 -17.03 -9.74
CA THR A 54 15.54 -17.75 -9.31
C THR A 54 15.23 -17.72 -7.80
N LYS A 55 15.97 -16.93 -7.02
CA LYS A 55 15.77 -16.78 -5.59
C LYS A 55 15.40 -15.35 -5.22
N ILE A 56 14.49 -15.19 -4.28
CA ILE A 56 14.26 -13.91 -3.62
C ILE A 56 15.32 -13.77 -2.55
N MET A 57 16.12 -12.73 -2.68
CA MET A 57 17.32 -12.48 -1.89
C MET A 57 17.09 -11.43 -0.81
N ALA A 58 16.17 -10.49 -1.02
CA ALA A 58 15.90 -9.39 -0.11
C ALA A 58 14.53 -8.76 -0.39
N ILE A 59 14.05 -7.98 0.57
CA ILE A 59 13.11 -6.88 0.37
C ILE A 59 13.83 -5.57 0.69
N SER A 60 13.53 -4.49 -0.03
CA SER A 60 14.02 -3.16 0.31
C SER A 60 12.91 -2.12 0.26
N ILE A 61 13.21 -0.92 0.79
CA ILE A 61 12.32 0.24 0.75
C ILE A 61 13.03 1.37 0.01
N ALA A 62 12.36 1.94 -0.99
CA ALA A 62 12.84 3.12 -1.70
C ALA A 62 12.95 4.32 -0.76
N GLN A 63 14.15 4.88 -0.63
CA GLN A 63 14.43 6.04 0.23
C GLN A 63 14.14 7.37 -0.47
N VAL A 64 14.12 7.34 -1.80
CA VAL A 64 13.88 8.48 -2.68
C VAL A 64 13.01 8.05 -3.86
N ASP A 65 12.39 9.02 -4.52
CA ASP A 65 11.83 8.81 -5.85
C ASP A 65 12.93 8.44 -6.84
N CYS A 66 12.57 7.72 -7.90
CA CYS A 66 13.48 7.47 -9.00
C CYS A 66 14.02 8.78 -9.61
N TYR A 67 15.34 8.83 -9.81
CA TYR A 67 16.02 9.99 -10.38
C TYR A 67 17.05 9.57 -11.44
N GLU A 68 17.40 10.50 -12.32
CA GLU A 68 18.44 10.28 -13.32
C GLU A 68 19.82 10.29 -12.67
N ALA A 69 20.64 9.28 -12.96
CA ALA A 69 21.98 9.17 -12.41
C ALA A 69 22.91 8.38 -13.34
N MET A 70 24.20 8.74 -13.27
CA MET A 70 25.24 8.00 -13.97
C MET A 70 25.40 6.59 -13.40
N GLN A 71 25.91 5.67 -14.22
CA GLN A 71 26.19 4.30 -13.82
C GLN A 71 27.16 4.28 -12.63
N PRO A 72 26.80 3.62 -11.51
CA PRO A 72 27.68 3.46 -10.37
C PRO A 72 29.00 2.77 -10.76
N ALA A 73 30.12 3.26 -10.23
CA ALA A 73 31.45 2.72 -10.54
C ALA A 73 31.57 1.22 -10.23
N ALA A 74 30.93 0.75 -9.15
CA ALA A 74 30.87 -0.67 -8.80
C ALA A 74 30.15 -1.50 -9.86
N LEU A 75 29.04 -1.00 -10.43
CA LEU A 75 28.33 -1.67 -11.52
C LEU A 75 29.12 -1.65 -12.83
N LYS A 76 29.80 -0.53 -13.12
CA LYS A 76 30.65 -0.44 -14.32
C LYS A 76 31.85 -1.40 -14.25
N ALA A 77 32.35 -1.66 -13.05
CA ALA A 77 33.40 -2.65 -12.80
C ALA A 77 32.86 -4.10 -12.72
N ALA A 78 31.54 -4.29 -12.61
CA ALA A 78 30.93 -5.60 -12.57
C ALA A 78 31.01 -6.27 -13.94
N ASN A 79 31.25 -7.58 -13.96
CA ASN A 79 31.34 -8.35 -15.18
C ASN A 79 29.94 -8.73 -15.68
N THR A 80 29.17 -7.75 -16.18
CA THR A 80 27.84 -7.97 -16.75
C THR A 80 27.93 -8.50 -18.18
N SER A 81 26.95 -9.29 -18.62
CA SER A 81 26.88 -9.77 -20.02
C SER A 81 26.46 -8.67 -21.01
N VAL A 82 26.04 -7.53 -20.47
CA VAL A 82 25.47 -6.41 -21.21
C VAL A 82 26.25 -5.15 -20.85
N ASP A 83 26.95 -4.60 -21.85
CA ASP A 83 27.50 -3.24 -21.76
C ASP A 83 26.34 -2.24 -21.65
N TRP A 84 26.28 -1.55 -20.52
CA TRP A 84 25.21 -0.60 -20.20
C TRP A 84 25.66 0.81 -20.52
N ASP A 85 24.71 1.63 -20.97
CA ASP A 85 24.96 3.06 -21.13
C ASP A 85 25.31 3.69 -19.78
N ASN A 86 26.06 4.79 -19.80
CA ASN A 86 26.47 5.48 -18.58
C ASN A 86 25.31 6.29 -18.00
N GLU A 87 24.34 6.73 -18.80
CA GLU A 87 23.16 7.47 -18.34
C GLU A 87 22.01 6.51 -17.99
N GLY A 88 21.47 6.65 -16.78
CA GLY A 88 20.47 5.73 -16.26
C GLY A 88 19.51 6.34 -15.25
N TYR A 89 18.70 5.46 -14.68
CA TYR A 89 17.80 5.72 -13.57
C TYR A 89 18.32 5.02 -12.32
N ARG A 90 18.21 5.70 -11.18
CA ARG A 90 18.61 5.20 -9.88
C ARG A 90 17.52 5.41 -8.85
N ILE A 91 17.41 4.44 -7.94
CA ILE A 91 16.62 4.55 -6.72
C ILE A 91 17.51 4.11 -5.58
N ASP A 92 17.73 4.97 -4.59
CA ASP A 92 18.43 4.57 -3.36
C ASP A 92 17.47 3.81 -2.45
N THR A 93 17.94 2.71 -1.88
CA THR A 93 17.10 1.74 -1.16
C THR A 93 17.74 1.31 0.16
N SER A 94 16.89 1.05 1.16
CA SER A 94 17.30 0.40 2.40
C SER A 94 16.99 -1.10 2.29
N TYR A 95 18.03 -1.93 2.14
CA TYR A 95 17.92 -3.37 1.96
C TYR A 95 17.70 -4.12 3.29
N PHE A 96 16.85 -5.14 3.24
CA PHE A 96 16.69 -6.18 4.26
C PHE A 96 16.94 -7.54 3.60
N THR A 97 18.19 -7.99 3.67
CA THR A 97 18.64 -9.24 3.04
C THR A 97 18.12 -10.46 3.79
N PHE A 98 17.65 -11.44 3.03
CA PHE A 98 17.14 -12.70 3.56
C PHE A 98 18.29 -13.62 3.98
N ASP A 99 18.28 -14.06 5.25
CA ASP A 99 19.25 -15.03 5.76
C ASP A 99 19.10 -16.39 5.06
N THR A 100 17.87 -16.72 4.65
CA THR A 100 17.56 -17.92 3.87
C THR A 100 16.80 -17.52 2.59
N PRO A 101 17.48 -17.45 1.42
CA PRO A 101 16.84 -17.03 0.17
C PRO A 101 15.72 -17.96 -0.30
N LEU A 102 14.58 -17.38 -0.70
CA LEU A 102 13.40 -18.14 -1.13
C LEU A 102 13.50 -18.53 -2.60
N LYS A 103 13.53 -19.83 -2.91
CA LYS A 103 13.54 -20.32 -4.29
C LYS A 103 12.15 -20.19 -4.95
N ILE A 104 11.95 -19.14 -5.73
CA ILE A 104 10.62 -18.76 -6.28
C ILE A 104 10.06 -19.79 -7.25
N THR A 105 10.93 -20.51 -7.97
CA THR A 105 10.52 -21.52 -8.97
C THR A 105 9.78 -22.71 -8.35
N ASN A 106 9.93 -22.93 -7.04
CA ASN A 106 9.17 -23.98 -6.34
C ASN A 106 7.66 -23.68 -6.31
N TYR A 107 7.27 -22.43 -6.54
CA TYR A 107 5.88 -21.97 -6.47
C TYR A 107 5.32 -21.56 -7.84
N LYS A 108 5.94 -22.02 -8.94
CA LYS A 108 5.53 -21.70 -10.32
C LYS A 108 4.05 -22.01 -10.57
N GLU A 109 3.56 -23.15 -10.07
CA GLU A 109 2.16 -23.54 -10.24
C GLU A 109 1.21 -22.55 -9.57
N TRP A 110 1.52 -22.10 -8.36
CA TRP A 110 0.73 -21.11 -7.64
C TRP A 110 0.62 -19.79 -8.42
N PHE A 111 1.76 -19.26 -8.92
CA PHE A 111 1.76 -18.04 -9.74
C PHE A 111 1.03 -18.19 -11.08
N SER A 112 0.93 -19.40 -11.61
CA SER A 112 0.14 -19.68 -12.81
C SER A 112 -1.36 -19.64 -12.52
N GLN A 113 -1.79 -20.21 -11.39
CA GLN A 113 -3.19 -20.23 -10.96
C GLN A 113 -3.69 -18.86 -10.51
N HIS A 114 -2.82 -18.02 -9.95
CA HIS A 114 -3.14 -16.68 -9.45
C HIS A 114 -2.64 -15.59 -10.42
N TYR A 115 -2.59 -15.89 -11.72
CA TYR A 115 -2.02 -14.97 -12.70
C TYR A 115 -2.72 -13.60 -12.71
N GLN A 116 -1.93 -12.54 -12.59
CA GLN A 116 -2.36 -11.16 -12.79
C GLN A 116 -1.53 -10.49 -13.88
N LYS A 117 -2.22 -9.91 -14.88
CA LYS A 117 -1.60 -9.36 -16.11
C LYS A 117 -0.48 -8.37 -15.85
N ASP A 118 -0.70 -7.47 -14.90
CA ASP A 118 0.20 -6.35 -14.62
C ASP A 118 1.25 -6.67 -13.52
N SER A 119 1.34 -7.93 -13.09
CA SER A 119 2.30 -8.39 -12.07
C SER A 119 3.62 -8.91 -12.66
N ALA A 120 4.56 -9.36 -11.83
CA ALA A 120 5.91 -9.78 -12.25
C ALA A 120 6.01 -11.16 -12.93
N PHE A 121 4.90 -11.92 -13.00
CA PHE A 121 4.87 -13.30 -13.48
C PHE A 121 4.02 -13.44 -14.74
N MET A 122 4.42 -14.35 -15.64
CA MET A 122 3.69 -14.73 -16.84
C MET A 122 2.59 -15.74 -16.52
N VAL A 123 1.65 -15.98 -17.44
CA VAL A 123 0.60 -17.03 -17.32
C VAL A 123 1.18 -18.40 -16.97
N SER A 124 2.41 -18.69 -17.45
CA SER A 124 3.13 -19.93 -17.12
C SER A 124 3.67 -20.01 -15.67
N GLY A 125 3.48 -18.98 -14.85
CA GLY A 125 4.05 -18.84 -13.51
C GLY A 125 5.54 -18.49 -13.46
N ARG A 126 6.21 -18.34 -14.61
CA ARG A 126 7.61 -17.88 -14.70
C ARG A 126 7.69 -16.36 -14.55
N GLY A 127 8.76 -15.86 -13.96
CA GLY A 127 9.05 -14.43 -13.93
C GLY A 127 9.21 -13.84 -15.33
N LYS A 128 8.78 -12.59 -15.51
CA LYS A 128 8.95 -11.83 -16.76
C LYS A 128 10.43 -11.58 -17.04
N GLN A 129 10.80 -11.47 -18.31
CA GLN A 129 12.16 -11.08 -18.74
C GLN A 129 12.28 -9.56 -18.83
N GLN A 130 12.19 -8.89 -17.69
CA GLN A 130 12.33 -7.44 -17.59
C GLN A 130 13.02 -7.07 -16.28
N TYR A 131 13.80 -5.98 -16.25
CA TYR A 131 14.58 -5.63 -15.08
C TYR A 131 13.70 -5.29 -13.87
N MET A 132 12.68 -4.46 -14.04
CA MET A 132 11.71 -4.09 -12.99
C MET A 132 10.28 -4.39 -13.44
N CYS A 133 9.45 -4.88 -12.52
CA CYS A 133 8.02 -5.08 -12.70
C CYS A 133 7.24 -4.41 -11.56
N HIS A 134 6.00 -4.00 -11.83
CA HIS A 134 4.99 -3.96 -10.77
C HIS A 134 4.75 -5.38 -10.24
N LEU A 135 4.45 -5.48 -8.95
CA LEU A 135 4.09 -6.72 -8.29
C LEU A 135 2.72 -6.55 -7.65
N ALA A 136 1.77 -7.39 -8.09
CA ALA A 136 0.46 -7.47 -7.47
C ALA A 136 0.61 -7.73 -5.96
N PRO A 137 -0.12 -7.02 -5.08
CA PRO A 137 0.10 -7.18 -3.66
C PRO A 137 -0.24 -8.59 -3.15
N GLU A 138 -1.15 -9.33 -3.81
CA GLU A 138 -1.39 -10.75 -3.52
C GLU A 138 -0.12 -11.60 -3.70
N HIS A 139 0.62 -11.37 -4.79
CA HIS A 139 1.90 -12.05 -5.02
C HIS A 139 2.96 -11.60 -4.01
N ALA A 140 2.99 -10.31 -3.65
CA ALA A 140 3.92 -9.79 -2.64
C ALA A 140 3.69 -10.47 -1.29
N VAL A 141 2.43 -10.52 -0.83
CA VAL A 141 2.03 -11.18 0.41
C VAL A 141 2.43 -12.66 0.39
N PHE A 142 2.07 -13.39 -0.67
CA PHE A 142 2.44 -14.80 -0.79
C PHE A 142 3.96 -15.02 -0.69
N ILE A 143 4.76 -14.20 -1.40
CA ILE A 143 6.22 -14.30 -1.35
C ILE A 143 6.74 -14.04 0.06
N LEU A 144 6.27 -12.98 0.71
CA LEU A 144 6.72 -12.59 2.03
C LEU A 144 6.31 -13.60 3.11
N GLU A 145 5.13 -14.21 3.03
CA GLU A 145 4.72 -15.30 3.92
C GLU A 145 5.64 -16.52 3.78
N LYS A 146 5.94 -16.94 2.53
CA LYS A 146 6.85 -18.06 2.29
C LYS A 146 8.29 -17.73 2.71
N ALA A 147 8.72 -16.48 2.54
CA ALA A 147 10.02 -16.03 3.00
C ALA A 147 10.09 -16.03 4.54
N ALA A 148 9.07 -15.48 5.22
CA ALA A 148 8.98 -15.45 6.67
C ALA A 148 9.02 -16.86 7.29
N ALA A 149 8.34 -17.83 6.67
CA ALA A 149 8.31 -19.20 7.16
C ALA A 149 9.69 -19.91 7.17
N ILE A 150 10.69 -19.38 6.47
CA ILE A 150 12.03 -19.98 6.35
C ILE A 150 13.16 -19.11 6.88
N GLN A 151 12.90 -17.85 7.26
CA GLN A 151 13.92 -16.98 7.87
C GLN A 151 14.22 -17.44 9.30
N LYS A 152 15.47 -17.24 9.73
CA LYS A 152 15.93 -17.63 11.07
C LYS A 152 16.12 -16.41 11.96
N GLU A 153 16.46 -15.26 11.39
CA GLU A 153 16.72 -14.07 12.18
C GLU A 153 15.43 -13.41 12.66
N THR A 154 15.29 -13.25 13.98
CA THR A 154 14.10 -12.63 14.59
C THR A 154 13.91 -11.17 14.18
N GLY A 155 15.00 -10.42 14.02
CA GLY A 155 14.94 -9.02 13.56
C GLY A 155 14.35 -8.93 12.15
N LEU A 156 14.85 -9.74 11.22
CA LEU A 156 14.35 -9.81 9.85
C LEU A 156 12.89 -10.28 9.80
N LEU A 157 12.50 -11.28 10.62
CA LEU A 157 11.11 -11.74 10.71
C LEU A 157 10.17 -10.59 11.09
N LYS A 158 10.53 -9.77 12.07
CA LYS A 158 9.76 -8.58 12.45
C LYS A 158 9.64 -7.60 11.29
N THR A 159 10.72 -7.39 10.53
CA THR A 159 10.68 -6.52 9.35
C THR A 159 9.77 -7.06 8.25
N ILE A 160 9.84 -8.36 7.94
CA ILE A 160 8.96 -8.98 6.95
C ILE A 160 7.49 -8.90 7.40
N GLN A 161 7.22 -9.14 8.69
CA GLN A 161 5.88 -9.00 9.26
C GLN A 161 5.36 -7.56 9.18
N ALA A 162 6.20 -6.57 9.50
CA ALA A 162 5.82 -5.17 9.36
C ALA A 162 5.53 -4.80 7.89
N ALA A 163 6.37 -5.26 6.94
CA ALA A 163 6.12 -5.07 5.52
C ALA A 163 4.83 -5.76 5.05
N LEU A 164 4.54 -6.97 5.53
CA LEU A 164 3.26 -7.65 5.29
C LEU A 164 2.07 -6.84 5.79
N THR A 165 2.12 -6.37 7.04
CA THR A 165 1.07 -5.52 7.62
C THR A 165 0.90 -4.22 6.83
N GLU A 166 1.98 -3.60 6.37
CA GLU A 166 1.93 -2.37 5.59
C GLU A 166 1.41 -2.58 4.16
N ILE A 167 1.71 -3.73 3.53
CA ILE A 167 1.17 -4.09 2.21
C ILE A 167 -0.31 -4.48 2.31
N LEU A 168 -0.70 -5.14 3.40
CA LEU A 168 -2.09 -5.52 3.67
C LEU A 168 -2.93 -4.31 4.11
N GLY A 169 -2.41 -3.43 4.97
CA GLY A 169 -3.10 -2.23 5.44
C GLY A 169 -3.32 -1.19 4.35
N ASP A 170 -2.49 -1.17 3.30
CA ASP A 170 -2.76 -0.39 2.09
C ASP A 170 -3.95 -0.96 1.28
N LYS A 171 -4.24 -2.27 1.41
CA LYS A 171 -5.40 -2.95 0.78
C LYS A 171 -6.65 -2.91 1.64
N ASP A 172 -6.49 -3.00 2.95
CA ASP A 172 -7.54 -2.95 3.95
C ASP A 172 -7.19 -1.84 4.97
N PRO A 173 -7.64 -0.60 4.72
CA PRO A 173 -7.31 0.57 5.54
C PRO A 173 -8.04 0.57 6.90
N GLU A 174 -8.61 -0.56 7.33
CA GLU A 174 -9.29 -0.69 8.62
C GLU A 174 -8.41 -0.28 9.82
N TYR A 175 -9.09 0.07 10.91
CA TYR A 175 -8.45 0.31 12.20
C TYR A 175 -7.90 -1.00 12.75
N ASN A 176 -6.68 -1.00 13.27
CA ASN A 176 -6.11 -2.18 13.91
C ASN A 176 -6.80 -2.45 15.27
N VAL A 177 -6.53 -3.60 15.89
CA VAL A 177 -7.19 -4.01 17.15
C VAL A 177 -7.03 -2.98 18.27
N ILE A 178 -5.86 -2.36 18.40
CA ILE A 178 -5.60 -1.34 19.44
C ILE A 178 -6.43 -0.10 19.16
N GLU A 179 -6.44 0.39 17.92
CA GLU A 179 -7.25 1.54 17.54
C GLU A 179 -8.74 1.26 17.69
N GLN A 180 -9.21 0.05 17.36
CA GLN A 180 -10.61 -0.35 17.57
C GLN A 180 -10.98 -0.37 19.06
N GLU A 181 -10.11 -0.85 19.93
CA GLU A 181 -10.30 -0.81 21.38
C GLU A 181 -10.37 0.63 21.90
N GLU A 182 -9.49 1.52 21.43
CA GLU A 182 -9.51 2.95 21.75
C GLU A 182 -10.79 3.64 21.27
N ILE A 183 -11.21 3.40 20.02
CA ILE A 183 -12.49 3.91 19.50
C ILE A 183 -13.63 3.45 20.39
N ASN A 184 -13.71 2.15 20.69
CA ASN A 184 -14.79 1.59 21.51
C ASN A 184 -14.82 2.21 22.91
N SER A 185 -13.66 2.47 23.52
CA SER A 185 -13.58 3.15 24.82
C SER A 185 -14.09 4.59 24.75
N LEU A 186 -13.80 5.33 23.68
CA LEU A 186 -14.27 6.72 23.49
C LEU A 186 -15.78 6.81 23.23
N LEU A 187 -16.38 5.72 22.74
CA LEU A 187 -17.83 5.64 22.54
C LEU A 187 -18.61 5.52 23.85
N ASP A 188 -17.97 5.21 24.98
CA ASP A 188 -18.65 5.15 26.28
C ASP A 188 -18.94 6.54 26.85
N ASP A 189 -18.27 7.58 26.36
CA ASP A 189 -18.48 8.95 26.80
C ASP A 189 -19.81 9.53 26.29
N GLU A 190 -20.66 9.96 27.22
CA GLU A 190 -21.89 10.70 26.97
C GLU A 190 -21.58 12.17 26.73
N THR A 191 -21.29 12.51 25.47
CA THR A 191 -21.13 13.91 25.01
C THR A 191 -22.10 14.20 23.89
N GLU A 192 -22.42 15.48 23.69
CA GLU A 192 -23.19 15.93 22.54
C GLU A 192 -22.54 15.47 21.22
N PRO A 193 -23.34 15.16 20.18
CA PRO A 193 -22.82 14.82 18.87
C PRO A 193 -21.98 15.96 18.30
N PRO A 194 -20.74 15.68 17.84
CA PRO A 194 -19.89 16.69 17.26
C PRO A 194 -20.40 17.08 15.87
N GLU A 195 -20.16 18.35 15.51
CA GLU A 195 -20.41 18.88 14.16
C GLU A 195 -19.11 18.87 13.34
N TRP A 196 -19.26 18.83 12.02
CA TRP A 196 -18.13 18.97 11.11
C TRP A 196 -17.51 20.36 11.25
N SER A 197 -16.19 20.40 11.48
CA SER A 197 -15.46 21.66 11.66
C SER A 197 -15.10 22.29 10.31
N GLY A 198 -14.95 21.48 9.25
CA GLY A 198 -14.42 21.92 7.97
C GLY A 198 -12.98 22.39 8.05
N GLU A 199 -12.25 22.03 9.11
CA GLU A 199 -10.87 22.45 9.31
C GLU A 199 -9.92 21.70 8.36
N MET A 200 -9.09 22.47 7.66
CA MET A 200 -7.98 21.95 6.86
C MET A 200 -6.84 21.52 7.80
N ALA A 201 -6.84 20.26 8.21
CA ALA A 201 -5.79 19.70 9.05
C ALA A 201 -4.53 19.39 8.21
N PRO A 202 -3.32 19.72 8.70
CA PRO A 202 -2.08 19.34 8.01
C PRO A 202 -1.96 17.82 7.97
N GLN A 203 -1.41 17.28 6.87
CA GLN A 203 -1.10 15.86 6.78
C GLN A 203 0.09 15.53 7.67
N GLU A 204 -0.17 14.89 8.81
CA GLU A 204 0.86 14.34 9.69
C GLU A 204 1.14 12.87 9.35
N THR A 205 2.39 12.45 9.52
CA THR A 205 2.80 11.05 9.36
C THR A 205 3.55 10.55 10.58
N THR A 206 3.40 9.27 10.89
CA THR A 206 4.27 8.55 11.82
C THR A 206 5.25 7.69 11.03
N THR A 207 6.44 7.48 11.59
CA THR A 207 7.44 6.60 10.99
C THR A 207 7.38 5.24 11.64
N SER A 208 7.18 4.18 10.84
CA SER A 208 7.29 2.80 11.30
C SER A 208 8.69 2.56 11.87
N SER A 209 8.77 2.17 13.14
CA SER A 209 10.07 1.93 13.80
C SER A 209 10.84 0.76 13.18
N THR A 210 10.15 -0.10 12.45
CA THR A 210 10.72 -1.33 11.87
C THR A 210 11.11 -1.14 10.42
N THR A 211 10.24 -0.54 9.61
CA THR A 211 10.46 -0.36 8.17
C THR A 211 11.02 1.04 7.85
N GLY A 212 10.85 2.02 8.74
CA GLY A 212 11.18 3.41 8.45
C GLY A 212 10.19 4.09 7.50
N ARG A 213 9.08 3.42 7.13
CA ARG A 213 8.07 3.98 6.22
C ARG A 213 7.24 5.06 6.94
N GLU A 214 6.95 6.14 6.22
CA GLU A 214 6.00 7.18 6.63
C GLU A 214 4.55 6.73 6.36
N LEU A 215 3.76 6.62 7.43
CA LEU A 215 2.35 6.24 7.41
C LEU A 215 1.49 7.44 7.86
N PRO A 216 0.29 7.63 7.30
CA PRO A 216 -0.60 8.71 7.74
C PRO A 216 -0.99 8.48 9.20
N LYS A 217 -0.88 9.52 10.02
CA LYS A 217 -1.30 9.46 11.42
C LYS A 217 -2.82 9.44 11.48
N ARG A 218 -3.37 8.52 12.29
CA ARG A 218 -4.81 8.43 12.58
C ARG A 218 -5.10 8.88 14.00
N ASP A 219 -6.24 9.51 14.19
CA ASP A 219 -6.80 9.86 15.49
C ASP A 219 -8.10 9.06 15.74
N PRO A 220 -8.06 8.02 16.60
CA PRO A 220 -9.23 7.23 17.00
C PRO A 220 -10.42 8.08 17.47
N LYS A 221 -10.17 9.27 18.02
CA LYS A 221 -11.24 10.18 18.42
C LYS A 221 -12.06 10.66 17.23
N ARG A 222 -11.44 10.95 16.07
CA ARG A 222 -12.18 11.36 14.86
C ARG A 222 -13.12 10.27 14.37
N ALA A 223 -12.71 9.01 14.50
CA ALA A 223 -13.55 7.87 14.18
C ALA A 223 -14.74 7.75 15.15
N ALA A 224 -14.48 7.83 16.46
CA ALA A 224 -15.52 7.82 17.48
C ALA A 224 -16.53 8.98 17.31
N ASP A 225 -16.02 10.17 17.02
CA ASP A 225 -16.80 11.38 16.76
C ASP A 225 -17.67 11.23 15.49
N ALA A 226 -17.15 10.61 14.42
CA ALA A 226 -17.93 10.30 13.22
C ALA A 226 -19.10 9.35 13.51
N LEU A 227 -18.87 8.27 14.27
CA LEU A 227 -19.92 7.34 14.66
C LEU A 227 -20.98 8.00 15.55
N LYS A 228 -20.54 8.85 16.49
CA LYS A 228 -21.41 9.62 17.38
C LYS A 228 -22.26 10.63 16.60
N ARG A 229 -21.64 11.35 15.66
CA ARG A 229 -22.32 12.28 14.75
C ARG A 229 -23.38 11.58 13.90
N ALA A 230 -23.10 10.37 13.42
CA ALA A 230 -24.04 9.56 12.66
C ALA A 230 -25.15 8.96 13.54
N GLY A 231 -25.18 9.21 14.86
CA GLY A 231 -26.17 8.62 15.76
C GLY A 231 -26.07 7.09 15.87
N TYR A 232 -24.89 6.54 15.57
CA TYR A 232 -24.62 5.10 15.60
C TYR A 232 -25.48 4.27 14.62
N ILE A 233 -25.94 4.88 13.52
CA ILE A 233 -26.66 4.22 12.43
C ILE A 233 -25.81 4.15 11.17
N CYS A 234 -26.19 3.26 10.26
CA CYS A 234 -25.54 3.14 8.95
C CYS A 234 -25.93 4.34 8.09
N GLU A 235 -24.94 5.06 7.58
CA GLU A 235 -25.17 6.22 6.72
C GLU A 235 -25.59 5.84 5.30
N VAL A 236 -25.38 4.59 4.87
CA VAL A 236 -25.90 4.11 3.58
C VAL A 236 -27.41 3.88 3.65
N ASN A 237 -27.86 3.21 4.71
CA ASN A 237 -29.26 2.95 4.96
C ASN A 237 -29.53 2.82 6.47
N ALA A 238 -30.30 3.75 7.03
CA ALA A 238 -30.63 3.79 8.44
C ALA A 238 -31.46 2.58 8.92
N GLU A 239 -32.13 1.88 7.99
CA GLU A 239 -32.93 0.69 8.28
C GLU A 239 -32.11 -0.60 8.30
N ASP A 240 -30.82 -0.54 7.97
CA ASP A 240 -29.95 -1.70 7.97
C ASP A 240 -29.88 -2.36 9.34
N ARG A 241 -29.84 -3.70 9.33
CA ARG A 241 -29.75 -4.48 10.55
C ARG A 241 -28.40 -4.25 11.22
N ILE A 242 -28.45 -3.65 12.41
CA ILE A 242 -27.32 -3.56 13.35
C ILE A 242 -27.68 -4.23 14.69
N PHE A 243 -26.67 -4.52 15.49
CA PHE A 243 -26.84 -4.96 16.88
C PHE A 243 -26.40 -3.85 17.84
N LEU A 244 -26.69 -3.99 19.13
CA LEU A 244 -26.29 -3.02 20.16
C LEU A 244 -24.95 -3.41 20.78
N ARG A 245 -24.11 -2.40 21.00
CA ARG A 245 -22.88 -2.47 21.79
C ARG A 245 -23.22 -2.71 23.26
N LYS A 246 -22.21 -3.06 24.08
CA LYS A 246 -22.37 -3.24 25.53
C LYS A 246 -22.90 -1.98 26.23
N ASN A 247 -22.57 -0.81 25.70
CA ASN A 247 -23.04 0.49 26.17
C ASN A 247 -24.44 0.88 25.63
N GLY A 248 -25.12 -0.01 24.89
CA GLY A 248 -26.46 0.20 24.35
C GLY A 248 -26.52 1.00 23.05
N LYS A 249 -25.39 1.53 22.54
CA LYS A 249 -25.33 2.27 21.27
C LYS A 249 -25.34 1.31 20.08
N GLY A 250 -25.81 1.76 18.91
CA GLY A 250 -25.78 0.97 17.68
C GLY A 250 -24.35 0.57 17.30
N TYR A 251 -24.19 -0.65 16.80
CA TYR A 251 -22.90 -1.12 16.28
C TYR A 251 -22.79 -0.78 14.78
N THR A 252 -21.91 0.17 14.49
CA THR A 252 -21.41 0.50 13.16
C THR A 252 -19.90 0.64 13.17
N GLU A 253 -19.29 0.47 12.00
CA GLU A 253 -17.86 0.46 11.75
C GLU A 253 -17.47 1.77 11.05
N PRO A 254 -16.45 2.51 11.55
CA PRO A 254 -15.99 3.73 10.92
C PRO A 254 -15.14 3.39 9.70
N HIS A 255 -15.44 4.02 8.56
CA HIS A 255 -14.72 3.79 7.31
C HIS A 255 -14.34 5.13 6.68
N HIS A 256 -13.07 5.32 6.31
CA HIS A 256 -12.66 6.50 5.54
C HIS A 256 -13.18 6.39 4.09
N LEU A 257 -14.05 7.30 3.65
CA LEU A 257 -14.62 7.31 2.30
C LEU A 257 -13.54 7.49 1.22
N ILE A 258 -12.63 8.45 1.39
CA ILE A 258 -11.37 8.47 0.66
C ILE A 258 -10.41 7.58 1.45
N PRO A 259 -9.94 6.45 0.91
CA PRO A 259 -9.10 5.52 1.66
C PRO A 259 -7.85 6.21 2.21
N ILE A 260 -7.54 6.00 3.49
CA ILE A 260 -6.42 6.68 4.17
C ILE A 260 -5.07 6.44 3.49
N SER A 261 -4.91 5.31 2.79
CA SER A 261 -3.71 4.96 2.01
C SER A 261 -3.46 5.90 0.83
N ARG A 262 -4.45 6.71 0.41
CA ARG A 262 -4.38 7.70 -0.67
C ARG A 262 -3.93 9.09 -0.19
N TYR A 263 -3.42 9.22 1.03
CA TYR A 263 -3.04 10.51 1.61
C TYR A 263 -2.05 11.32 0.78
N LYS A 264 -1.22 10.67 -0.04
CA LYS A 264 -0.25 11.33 -0.93
C LYS A 264 -0.90 12.05 -2.13
N ASP A 265 -2.15 11.74 -2.44
CA ASP A 265 -2.89 12.38 -3.53
C ASP A 265 -3.49 13.73 -3.11
N PHE A 266 -3.38 14.09 -1.80
CA PHE A 266 -4.00 15.27 -1.21
C PHE A 266 -2.98 16.12 -0.43
N ASN A 267 -3.25 17.43 -0.33
CA ASN A 267 -2.40 18.37 0.42
C ASN A 267 -2.74 18.42 1.93
N TYR A 268 -3.90 17.90 2.31
CA TYR A 268 -4.43 17.94 3.67
C TYR A 268 -4.74 16.54 4.19
N SER A 269 -4.88 16.40 5.50
CA SER A 269 -5.13 15.12 6.16
C SER A 269 -6.40 14.45 5.66
N LEU A 270 -6.29 13.19 5.24
CA LEU A 270 -7.46 12.34 4.97
C LEU A 270 -8.15 11.86 6.25
N ASP A 271 -7.44 11.91 7.39
CA ASP A 271 -8.01 11.55 8.68
C ASP A 271 -8.81 12.74 9.23
N VAL A 272 -9.97 13.05 8.65
CA VAL A 272 -10.90 14.08 9.13
C VAL A 272 -12.29 13.47 9.29
N MET A 273 -13.10 13.96 10.23
CA MET A 273 -14.42 13.37 10.52
C MET A 273 -15.35 13.39 9.29
N GLU A 274 -15.23 14.40 8.45
CA GLU A 274 -15.93 14.60 7.18
C GLU A 274 -15.66 13.47 6.19
N ASN A 275 -14.48 12.86 6.27
CA ASN A 275 -14.06 11.73 5.46
C ASN A 275 -14.39 10.38 6.10
N ILE A 276 -14.87 10.32 7.34
CA ILE A 276 -15.24 9.07 8.00
C ILE A 276 -16.76 8.89 7.96
N VAL A 277 -17.19 7.72 7.49
CA VAL A 277 -18.59 7.31 7.43
C VAL A 277 -18.86 6.17 8.41
N SER A 278 -20.05 6.17 9.02
CA SER A 278 -20.56 5.13 9.91
C SER A 278 -21.31 4.09 9.09
N LEU A 279 -20.81 2.85 9.02
CA LEU A 279 -21.38 1.79 8.19
C LEU A 279 -21.82 0.58 9.02
N CYS A 280 -22.91 -0.09 8.64
CA CYS A 280 -23.18 -1.42 9.17
C CYS A 280 -22.11 -2.41 8.66
N SER A 281 -21.92 -3.54 9.35
CA SER A 281 -20.92 -4.53 8.93
C SER A 281 -21.15 -5.07 7.51
N HIS A 282 -22.39 -5.06 7.00
CA HIS A 282 -22.64 -5.45 5.60
C HIS A 282 -22.07 -4.42 4.62
N CYS A 283 -22.47 -3.15 4.73
CA CYS A 283 -21.99 -2.09 3.84
C CYS A 283 -20.49 -1.86 3.95
N HIS A 284 -19.93 -1.96 5.15
CA HIS A 284 -18.49 -1.86 5.38
C HIS A 284 -17.72 -2.94 4.61
N ASN A 285 -18.08 -4.22 4.81
CA ASN A 285 -17.46 -5.33 4.11
C ASN A 285 -17.75 -5.31 2.59
N LEU A 286 -18.90 -4.78 2.15
CA LEU A 286 -19.20 -4.63 0.73
C LEU A 286 -18.22 -3.67 0.05
N LEU A 287 -17.87 -2.57 0.69
CA LEU A 287 -16.90 -1.60 0.16
C LEU A 287 -15.47 -2.19 0.07
N HIS A 288 -15.06 -3.02 1.02
CA HIS A 288 -13.75 -3.69 0.96
C HIS A 288 -13.72 -4.85 -0.03
N TYR A 289 -14.68 -5.77 0.09
CA TYR A 289 -14.61 -7.10 -0.52
C TYR A 289 -15.62 -7.36 -1.63
N GLY A 290 -16.65 -6.51 -1.77
CA GLY A 290 -17.71 -6.68 -2.75
C GLY A 290 -17.22 -6.57 -4.19
N ARG A 291 -18.04 -7.01 -5.15
CA ARG A 291 -17.78 -6.73 -6.57
C ARG A 291 -17.94 -5.24 -6.80
N PHE A 292 -17.17 -4.69 -7.74
CA PHE A 292 -17.24 -3.26 -8.04
C PHE A 292 -18.67 -2.80 -8.39
N GLU A 293 -19.45 -3.62 -9.11
CA GLU A 293 -20.85 -3.30 -9.43
C GLU A 293 -21.75 -3.16 -8.19
N ASP A 294 -21.42 -3.86 -7.10
CA ASP A 294 -22.15 -3.77 -5.84
C ASP A 294 -21.65 -2.59 -4.96
N LYS A 295 -20.38 -2.17 -5.14
CA LYS A 295 -19.81 -0.99 -4.46
C LYS A 295 -20.35 0.32 -5.03
N GLU A 296 -20.53 0.37 -6.36
CA GLU A 296 -20.82 1.61 -7.09
C GLU A 296 -22.03 2.40 -6.55
N PRO A 297 -23.21 1.79 -6.26
CA PRO A 297 -24.35 2.53 -5.71
C PRO A 297 -24.07 3.16 -4.34
N ILE A 298 -23.30 2.47 -3.50
CA ILE A 298 -22.92 2.97 -2.17
C ILE A 298 -21.96 4.15 -2.29
N LEU A 299 -20.93 4.01 -3.14
CA LEU A 299 -19.94 5.06 -3.37
C LEU A 299 -20.58 6.32 -3.94
N GLU A 300 -21.51 6.20 -4.88
CA GLU A 300 -22.24 7.34 -5.43
C GLU A 300 -23.02 8.10 -4.36
N LYS A 301 -23.79 7.37 -3.54
CA LYS A 301 -24.56 7.98 -2.45
C LYS A 301 -23.65 8.74 -1.48
N LEU A 302 -22.64 8.07 -0.94
CA LEU A 302 -21.73 8.66 0.05
C LEU A 302 -20.94 9.84 -0.53
N TYR A 303 -20.54 9.78 -1.81
CA TYR A 303 -19.87 10.89 -2.49
C TYR A 303 -20.74 12.15 -2.48
N TYR A 304 -21.99 12.06 -2.94
CA TYR A 304 -22.86 13.24 -3.03
C TYR A 304 -23.24 13.79 -1.65
N GLU A 305 -23.29 12.93 -0.62
CA GLU A 305 -23.54 13.35 0.76
C GLU A 305 -22.32 14.03 1.40
N ARG A 306 -21.09 13.70 0.98
CA ARG A 306 -19.86 14.16 1.63
C ARG A 306 -19.06 15.21 0.86
N ILE A 307 -19.20 15.33 -0.46
CA ILE A 307 -18.29 16.13 -1.29
C ILE A 307 -18.18 17.61 -0.85
N GLU A 308 -19.29 18.23 -0.45
CA GLU A 308 -19.27 19.63 0.01
C GLU A 308 -18.57 19.80 1.37
N ALA A 309 -18.65 18.80 2.24
CA ALA A 309 -17.93 18.80 3.52
C ALA A 309 -16.43 18.53 3.31
N LEU A 310 -16.10 17.55 2.47
CA LEU A 310 -14.73 17.22 2.09
C LEU A 310 -14.00 18.43 1.48
N ARG A 311 -14.66 19.18 0.59
CA ARG A 311 -14.12 20.41 0.00
C ARG A 311 -13.73 21.47 1.03
N LYS A 312 -14.49 21.60 2.13
CA LYS A 312 -14.16 22.54 3.21
C LYS A 312 -12.87 22.14 3.93
N CYS A 313 -12.64 20.83 4.08
CA CYS A 313 -11.38 20.28 4.60
C CYS A 313 -10.22 20.32 3.58
N GLY A 314 -10.41 20.91 2.40
CA GLY A 314 -9.41 20.94 1.33
C GLY A 314 -9.26 19.62 0.58
N LEU A 315 -10.22 18.71 0.70
CA LEU A 315 -10.27 17.41 0.04
C LEU A 315 -11.25 17.47 -1.13
N ASP A 316 -10.76 17.80 -2.34
CA ASP A 316 -11.56 17.82 -3.56
C ASP A 316 -11.17 16.63 -4.44
N LEU A 317 -12.18 15.92 -4.96
CA LEU A 317 -12.02 14.80 -5.89
C LEU A 317 -13.29 14.63 -6.72
N SER A 318 -13.16 14.01 -7.90
CA SER A 318 -14.32 13.60 -8.69
C SER A 318 -14.87 12.25 -8.21
N LEU A 319 -16.13 11.96 -8.55
CA LEU A 319 -16.73 10.64 -8.33
C LEU A 319 -15.93 9.53 -9.04
N ASP A 320 -15.43 9.79 -10.25
CA ASP A 320 -14.60 8.83 -10.99
C ASP A 320 -13.28 8.54 -10.27
N GLN A 321 -12.65 9.57 -9.70
CA GLN A 321 -11.43 9.40 -8.89
C GLN A 321 -11.71 8.58 -7.63
N LEU A 322 -12.83 8.85 -6.95
CA LEU A 322 -13.25 8.05 -5.80
C LEU A 322 -13.45 6.58 -6.20
N LYS A 323 -14.21 6.33 -7.28
CA LYS A 323 -14.46 4.99 -7.81
C LYS A 323 -13.17 4.23 -8.13
N GLU A 324 -12.18 4.90 -8.71
CA GLU A 324 -10.87 4.30 -9.01
C GLU A 324 -10.15 3.79 -7.75
N TYR A 325 -10.31 4.45 -6.61
CA TYR A 325 -9.71 4.00 -5.35
C TYR A 325 -10.29 2.68 -4.81
N TYR A 326 -11.48 2.27 -5.27
CA TYR A 326 -12.19 1.07 -4.83
C TYR A 326 -12.22 -0.08 -5.86
N ARG A 327 -11.54 0.11 -7.01
CA ARG A 327 -11.44 -0.88 -8.08
C ARG A 327 -10.49 -2.03 -7.79
#